data_AF-A0A931DNG8-F1
#
_entry.id   AF-A0A931DNG8-F1
#
_cell.length_a   1.000
_cell.length_b   1.000
_cell.length_c   1.000
_cell.angle_alpha   90.00
_cell.angle_beta   90.00
_cell.angle_gamma   90.00
#
_symmetry.space_group_name_H-M   'P 1'
#
loop_
_entity.id
_entity.type
_entity.pdbx_description
1 polymer ?
#
loop_
_entity_poly.entity_id
_entity_poly.type
_entity_poly.pdbx_seq_one_letter_code
_entity_poly.pdbx_strand_id
1 'polypeptide(L)' 'MQYEIDFQPDDGRKQTLYADLTQQQADDIQKAIDSKDAADTVLRIPSRVAKNSPTHSWLFRASRISLRKA' A
#
# COMPACT_ATOMS: atom_id res chain seq x y z
N MET A 1 -8.81 9.48 4.43
CA MET A 1 -9.16 9.49 3.00
C MET A 1 -8.95 8.09 2.46
N GLN A 2 -9.77 7.66 1.50
CA GLN A 2 -9.61 6.32 0.92
C GLN A 2 -8.53 6.32 -0.16
N TYR A 3 -7.61 5.37 -0.07
CA TYR A 3 -6.56 5.10 -1.03
C TYR A 3 -6.65 3.65 -1.49
N GLU A 4 -6.19 3.41 -2.70
CA GLU A 4 -6.00 2.08 -3.28
C GLU A 4 -4.50 1.76 -3.30
N ILE A 5 -4.15 0.59 -2.78
CA ILE A 5 -2.81 0.04 -2.76
C ILE A 5 -2.80 -1.09 -3.78
N ASP A 6 -2.20 -0.81 -4.91
CA ASP A 6 -1.97 -1.79 -5.95
C ASP A 6 -0.66 -2.53 -5.64
N PHE A 7 -0.68 -3.86 -5.62
CA PHE A 7 0.51 -4.67 -5.42
C PHE A 7 0.52 -5.89 -6.34
N GLN A 8 1.71 -6.33 -6.73
CA GLN A 8 1.89 -7.55 -7.52
C GLN A 8 2.80 -8.53 -6.78
N PRO A 9 2.26 -9.65 -6.27
CA PRO A 9 3.08 -10.72 -5.68
C PRO A 9 3.90 -11.43 -6.78
N ASP A 10 5.02 -12.05 -6.39
CA ASP A 10 5.96 -12.68 -7.33
C ASP A 10 5.29 -13.73 -8.25
N ASP A 11 4.35 -14.50 -7.73
CA ASP A 11 3.65 -15.56 -8.47
C ASP A 11 2.14 -15.30 -8.60
N GLY A 12 1.72 -14.05 -8.83
CA GLY A 12 0.30 -13.75 -8.91
C GLY A 12 -0.11 -12.56 -9.77
N ARG A 13 -1.43 -12.41 -9.87
CA ARG A 13 -2.06 -11.27 -10.54
C ARG A 13 -1.96 -10.04 -9.65
N LYS A 14 -1.91 -8.87 -10.30
CA LYS A 14 -2.03 -7.57 -9.62
C LYS A 14 -3.32 -7.55 -8.79
N GLN A 15 -3.20 -7.14 -7.54
CA GLN A 15 -4.30 -7.01 -6.59
C GLN A 15 -4.36 -5.58 -6.05
N THR A 16 -5.55 -5.16 -5.64
CA THR A 16 -5.79 -3.85 -5.07
C THR A 16 -6.40 -4.00 -3.68
N LEU A 17 -5.79 -3.38 -2.67
CA LEU A 17 -6.40 -3.21 -1.36
C LEU A 17 -6.86 -1.78 -1.16
N TYR A 18 -7.80 -1.59 -0.25
CA TYR A 18 -8.28 -0.28 0.17
C TYR A 18 -7.70 0.08 1.53
N ALA A 19 -7.19 1.29 1.67
CA ALA A 19 -6.65 1.80 2.93
C ALA A 19 -7.24 3.17 3.25
N ASP A 20 -7.57 3.38 4.52
CA ASP A 20 -7.96 4.69 5.02
C ASP A 20 -6.74 5.36 5.63
N LEU A 21 -6.16 6.29 4.88
CA LEU A 21 -4.93 6.99 5.26
C LEU A 21 -5.20 8.48 5.46
N THR A 22 -4.47 9.08 6.39
CA THR A 22 -4.34 10.54 6.41
C THR A 22 -3.46 10.99 5.25
N GLN A 23 -3.50 12.28 4.92
CA GLN A 23 -2.63 12.83 3.88
C GLN A 23 -1.15 12.61 4.22
N GLN A 24 -0.77 12.90 5.47
CA GLN A 24 0.59 12.70 5.97
C GLN A 24 1.05 11.25 5.78
N GLN A 25 0.22 10.26 6.14
CA GLN A 25 0.55 8.86 5.96
C GLN A 25 0.74 8.48 4.49
N ALA A 26 -0.14 8.97 3.61
CA ALA A 26 -0.01 8.73 2.17
C ALA A 26 1.27 9.35 1.61
N ASP A 27 1.63 10.56 2.04
CA ASP A 27 2.85 11.24 1.62
C ASP A 27 4.11 10.51 2.10
N ASP A 28 4.10 9.99 3.34
CA ASP A 28 5.23 9.22 3.89
C ASP A 28 5.40 7.87 3.18
N ILE A 29 4.28 7.19 2.85
CA ILE A 29 4.29 5.98 2.03
C ILE A 29 4.81 6.29 0.63
N GLN A 30 4.36 7.39 0.00
CA GLN A 30 4.81 7.78 -1.33
C GLN A 30 6.31 8.08 -1.36
N LYS A 31 6.83 8.79 -0.35
CA LYS A 31 8.29 9.02 -0.21
C LYS A 31 9.06 7.71 -0.06
N ALA A 32 8.53 6.73 0.65
CA ALA A 32 9.16 5.42 0.80
C ALA A 32 9.15 4.62 -0.52
N ILE A 33 8.09 4.73 -1.32
CA ILE A 33 7.99 4.13 -2.66
C ILE A 33 9.01 4.77 -3.62
N ASP A 34 9.16 6.10 -3.57
CA ASP A 34 10.05 6.86 -4.46
C ASP A 34 11.52 6.86 -3.97
N SER A 35 11.81 6.27 -2.81
CA SER A 35 13.15 6.17 -2.25
C SER A 35 14.03 5.21 -3.05
N LYS A 36 15.34 5.47 -3.07
CA LYS A 36 16.33 4.55 -3.66
C LYS A 36 16.36 3.20 -2.93
N ASP A 37 16.00 3.19 -1.65
CA ASP A 37 15.99 2.00 -0.79
C ASP A 37 14.61 1.31 -0.75
N ALA A 38 13.70 1.63 -1.67
CA ALA A 38 12.35 1.06 -1.70
C ALA A 38 12.35 -0.47 -1.77
N ALA A 39 13.41 -1.08 -2.34
CA ALA A 39 13.57 -2.53 -2.40
C ALA A 39 13.78 -3.18 -1.03
N ASP A 40 14.39 -2.49 -0.07
CA ASP A 40 14.68 -3.01 1.27
C ASP A 40 13.71 -2.45 2.33
N THR A 41 12.89 -1.48 1.93
CA THR A 41 11.91 -0.84 2.81
C THR A 41 10.63 -1.67 2.92
N VAL A 42 10.28 -2.05 4.14
CA VAL A 42 9.00 -2.73 4.47
C VAL A 42 8.06 -1.75 5.16
N LEU A 43 6.88 -1.57 4.58
CA LEU A 43 5.81 -0.72 5.09
C LEU A 43 4.71 -1.57 5.70
N ARG A 44 4.24 -1.18 6.89
CA ARG A 44 3.04 -1.75 7.50
C ARG A 44 1.87 -0.84 7.21
N ILE A 45 0.94 -1.30 6.38
CA ILE A 45 -0.22 -0.49 5.98
C ILE A 45 -1.51 -1.23 6.38
N PRO A 46 -2.36 -0.63 7.24
CA PRO A 46 -3.70 -1.15 7.51
C PRO A 46 -4.56 -1.07 6.25
N SER A 47 -5.07 -2.20 5.78
CA SER A 47 -5.81 -2.27 4.50
C SER A 47 -6.83 -3.40 4.49
N ARG A 48 -7.78 -3.34 3.54
CA ARG A 48 -8.90 -4.27 3.42
C ARG A 48 -9.07 -4.72 1.96
N VAL A 49 -9.51 -5.96 1.75
CA VAL A 49 -9.64 -6.57 0.40
C VAL A 49 -10.85 -6.02 -0.38
N ALA A 50 -11.87 -5.56 0.33
CA ALA A 50 -13.07 -4.92 -0.22
C ALA A 50 -13.51 -3.77 0.69
N LYS A 51 -14.25 -2.79 0.15
CA LYS A 51 -14.69 -1.58 0.88
C LYS A 51 -15.37 -1.86 2.22
N ASN A 52 -16.15 -2.94 2.32
CA ASN A 52 -16.89 -3.32 3.52
C ASN A 52 -16.26 -4.48 4.31
N SER A 53 -15.03 -4.89 3.96
CA SER A 53 -14.33 -5.97 4.66
C SER A 53 -13.53 -5.44 5.86
N PRO A 54 -13.22 -6.31 6.84
CA PRO A 54 -12.36 -5.96 7.96
C PRO A 54 -10.99 -5.44 7.51
N THR A 55 -10.46 -4.46 8.24
CA THR A 55 -9.10 -3.96 8.03
C THR A 55 -8.12 -4.90 8.70
N HIS A 56 -7.10 -5.32 7.95
CA HIS A 56 -5.98 -6.11 8.44
C HIS A 56 -4.68 -5.32 8.30
N SER A 57 -3.67 -5.69 9.09
CA SER A 57 -2.35 -5.10 8.98
C SER A 57 -1.53 -5.88 7.95
N TRP A 58 -1.22 -5.26 6.82
CA TRP A 58 -0.45 -5.87 5.75
C TRP A 58 0.97 -5.34 5.76
N LEU A 59 1.92 -6.19 5.34
CA LEU A 59 3.31 -5.81 5.14
C LEU A 59 3.59 -5.79 3.64
N PHE A 60 4.15 -4.68 3.18
CA PHE A 60 4.49 -4.46 1.78
C PHE A 60 5.94 -4.07 1.65
N ARG A 61 6.62 -4.60 0.65
CA ARG A 61 7.87 -4.01 0.19
C ARG A 61 7.52 -2.77 -0.62
N ALA A 62 8.12 -1.62 -0.30
CA ALA A 62 7.76 -0.35 -0.93
C ALA A 62 7.92 -0.39 -2.45
N SER A 63 8.94 -1.08 -2.96
CA SER A 63 9.17 -1.26 -4.40
C SER A 63 8.14 -2.10 -5.14
N ARG A 64 7.23 -2.78 -4.43
CA ARG A 64 6.25 -3.72 -5.01
C ARG A 64 4.83 -3.17 -4.98
N ILE A 65 4.64 -1.93 -4.53
CA ILE A 65 3.34 -1.33 -4.38
C ILE A 65 3.25 0.02 -5.09
N SER A 66 2.03 0.42 -5.41
CA SER A 66 1.71 1.76 -5.88
C SER A 66 0.51 2.27 -5.08
N LEU A 67 0.55 3.53 -4.67
CA LEU A 67 -0.51 4.18 -3.93
C LEU A 67 -1.25 5.15 -4.84
N ARG A 68 -2.59 5.06 -4.89
CA ARG A 68 -3.42 6.03 -5.61
C ARG A 68 -4.63 6.43 -4.78
N LYS A 69 -5.12 7.64 -4.98
CA LYS A 69 -6.33 8.14 -4.33
C LYS A 69 -7.55 7.47 -4.97
N ALA A 70 -8.47 6.95 -4.16
CA ALA A 70 -9.70 6.29 -4.60
C ALA A 70 -10.82 7.29 -4.93
#